data_AF-A0A3Q3XK92-F1
#
_entry.id   AF-A0A3Q3XK92-F1
#
_cell.length_a   1.000
_cell.length_b   1.000
_cell.length_c   1.000
_cell.angle_alpha   90.00
_cell.angle_beta   90.00
_cell.angle_gamma   90.00
#
_symmetry.space_group_name_H-M   'P 1'
#
loop_
_entity.id
_entity.type
_entity.pdbx_description
1 polymer ?
#
loop_
_entity_poly.entity_id
_entity_poly.type
_entity_poly.pdbx_seq_one_letter_code
_entity_poly.pdbx_strand_id
1 'polypeptide(L)'
;SSTLLVLFCKLGQLSVSTYPYKQLFEAGLNDESRPYVVLNKMRHWLKAQNYCRQEFIDLASVRSKSENQQVKNQLQNSLYHEAWIGLHREPWSWSDGSSSSFRQWRSNEPNNENNAQQCAAVQGDVWVDWNCNICPLD
;
A
#
# COMPACT_ATOMS: atom_id res chain seq x y z
N SER A 1 16.28 -1.80 14.53
CA SER A 1 15.76 -2.66 13.46
C SER A 1 15.06 -1.75 12.47
N SER A 2 15.59 -1.60 11.26
CA SER A 2 15.08 -0.63 10.27
C SER A 2 13.93 -1.27 9.50
N THR A 3 12.69 -0.83 9.72
CA THR A 3 11.48 -1.38 9.07
C THR A 3 11.40 -0.94 7.61
N LEU A 4 11.66 -1.85 6.66
CA LEU A 4 11.69 -1.57 5.21
C LEU A 4 10.27 -1.66 4.59
N LEU A 5 9.71 -0.54 4.09
CA LEU A 5 8.32 -0.46 3.56
C LEU A 5 8.26 -0.25 2.05
N VAL A 6 7.47 -1.07 1.35
CA VAL A 6 7.16 -0.94 -0.08
C VAL A 6 5.83 -0.25 -0.35
N LEU A 7 5.50 -0.01 -1.63
CA LEU A 7 4.24 0.61 -2.04
C LEU A 7 3.26 -0.45 -2.52
N PHE A 8 2.01 -0.38 -2.07
CA PHE A 8 0.89 -1.10 -2.67
C PHE A 8 -0.02 -0.11 -3.39
N CYS A 9 0.05 -0.04 -4.72
CA CYS A 9 -0.69 0.92 -5.55
C CYS A 9 -1.96 0.29 -6.14
N LYS A 10 -3.01 1.10 -6.30
CA LYS A 10 -4.25 0.76 -7.03
C LYS A 10 -4.10 1.05 -8.51
N LEU A 11 -4.41 0.05 -9.33
CA LEU A 11 -4.41 0.16 -10.79
C LEU A 11 -5.70 0.84 -11.29
N GLY A 12 -5.54 1.75 -12.25
CA GLY A 12 -6.58 2.34 -13.10
C GLY A 12 -7.19 1.36 -14.09
N GLN A 13 -8.24 1.80 -14.78
CA GLN A 13 -8.71 1.11 -15.99
C GLN A 13 -7.56 1.05 -17.01
N LEU A 14 -7.36 -0.14 -17.57
CA LEU A 14 -6.23 -0.48 -18.44
C LEU A 14 -6.24 0.41 -19.69
N SER A 15 -5.23 1.26 -19.82
CA SER A 15 -4.81 1.76 -21.13
C SER A 15 -3.39 1.23 -21.38
N VAL A 16 -3.26 0.28 -22.29
CA VAL A 16 -1.97 -0.39 -22.59
C VAL A 16 -0.90 0.60 -23.08
N SER A 17 -1.31 1.79 -23.52
CA SER A 17 -0.43 2.88 -23.95
C SER A 17 0.27 3.63 -22.82
N THR A 18 -0.16 3.49 -21.56
CA THR A 18 0.50 4.18 -20.43
C THR A 18 1.72 3.41 -19.92
N TYR A 19 2.86 4.08 -19.82
CA TYR A 19 4.18 3.53 -19.47
C TYR A 19 4.21 2.60 -18.22
N PRO A 20 3.55 2.93 -17.11
CA PRO A 20 3.48 2.04 -15.95
C PRO A 20 2.81 0.70 -16.28
N TYR A 21 1.78 0.67 -17.13
CA TYR A 21 1.17 -0.59 -17.59
C TYR A 21 2.03 -1.36 -18.57
N LYS A 22 2.80 -0.66 -19.41
CA LYS A 22 3.78 -1.31 -20.29
C LYS A 22 4.81 -2.10 -19.47
N GLN A 23 5.33 -1.53 -18.38
CA GLN A 23 6.25 -2.25 -17.48
C GLN A 23 5.58 -3.44 -16.79
N LEU A 24 4.32 -3.30 -16.35
CA LEU A 24 3.57 -4.42 -15.74
C LEU A 24 3.33 -5.55 -16.73
N PHE A 25 3.03 -5.21 -17.98
CA PHE A 25 2.83 -6.17 -19.07
C PHE A 25 4.14 -6.90 -19.41
N GLU A 26 5.25 -6.17 -19.55
CA GLU A 26 6.58 -6.75 -19.78
C GLU A 26 7.05 -7.63 -18.61
N ALA A 27 6.64 -7.30 -17.37
CA ALA A 27 6.91 -8.09 -16.17
C ALA A 27 5.95 -9.28 -15.97
N GLY A 28 4.99 -9.51 -16.87
CA GLY A 28 4.01 -10.61 -16.75
C GLY A 28 3.04 -10.45 -15.57
N LEU A 29 2.82 -9.22 -15.10
CA LEU A 29 1.93 -8.87 -13.98
C LEU A 29 0.54 -8.36 -14.46
N ASN A 30 0.23 -8.54 -15.74
CA ASN A 30 -0.98 -8.08 -16.41
C ASN A 30 -2.17 -9.04 -16.24
N ASP A 31 -2.64 -9.19 -15.02
CA ASP A 31 -3.93 -9.83 -14.78
C ASP A 31 -4.99 -8.73 -14.73
N GLU A 32 -5.87 -8.66 -15.74
CA GLU A 32 -6.97 -7.69 -15.78
C GLU A 32 -7.92 -7.83 -14.56
N SER A 33 -7.84 -8.95 -13.83
CA SER A 33 -8.56 -9.19 -12.58
C SER A 33 -7.81 -8.71 -11.32
N ARG A 34 -6.59 -8.19 -11.45
CA ARG A 34 -5.74 -7.76 -10.34
C ARG A 34 -5.74 -6.23 -10.21
N PRO A 35 -6.60 -5.64 -9.37
CA PRO A 35 -6.74 -4.18 -9.23
C PRO A 35 -5.57 -3.48 -8.52
N TYR A 36 -4.49 -4.20 -8.17
CA TYR A 36 -3.41 -3.67 -7.35
C TYR A 36 -2.03 -4.27 -7.66
N VAL A 37 -0.98 -3.48 -7.44
CA VAL A 37 0.42 -3.89 -7.59
C VAL A 37 1.27 -3.52 -6.38
N VAL A 38 2.14 -4.45 -5.94
CA VAL A 38 3.24 -4.16 -5.01
C VAL A 38 4.49 -3.74 -5.78
N LEU A 39 5.10 -2.62 -5.41
CA LEU A 39 6.32 -2.10 -6.03
C LEU A 39 7.46 -2.08 -5.02
N ASN A 40 8.56 -2.76 -5.33
CA ASN A 40 9.78 -2.82 -4.53
C ASN A 40 10.56 -1.49 -4.53
N LYS A 41 9.93 -0.41 -4.08
CA LYS A 41 10.53 0.92 -3.91
C LYS A 41 10.28 1.37 -2.48
N MET A 42 11.27 1.99 -1.84
CA MET A 42 11.10 2.55 -0.49
C MET A 42 10.80 4.03 -0.57
N ARG A 43 9.75 4.45 0.13
CA ARG A 43 9.34 5.85 0.21
C ARG A 43 8.61 6.09 1.54
N HIS A 44 8.71 7.31 2.08
CA HIS A 44 7.74 7.79 3.08
C HIS A 44 6.32 7.74 2.51
N TRP A 45 5.31 7.69 3.38
CA TRP A 45 3.91 7.49 2.96
C TRP A 45 3.44 8.54 1.94
N LEU A 46 3.75 9.82 2.13
CA LEU A 46 3.36 10.88 1.18
C LEU A 46 4.06 10.73 -0.18
N LYS A 47 5.36 10.37 -0.17
CA LYS A 47 6.11 10.11 -1.42
C LYS A 47 5.61 8.83 -2.11
N ALA A 48 5.17 7.83 -1.34
CA ALA A 48 4.53 6.61 -1.83
C ALA A 48 3.19 6.92 -2.53
N GLN A 49 2.34 7.71 -1.86
CA GLN A 49 1.08 8.19 -2.40
C GLN A 49 1.28 8.96 -3.72
N ASN A 50 2.18 9.94 -3.71
CA ASN A 50 2.46 10.75 -4.90
C ASN A 50 2.95 9.88 -6.06
N TYR A 51 3.82 8.90 -5.79
CA TYR A 51 4.28 7.97 -6.81
C TYR A 51 3.11 7.14 -7.38
N CYS A 52 2.26 6.59 -6.51
CA CYS A 52 1.10 5.84 -6.98
C CYS A 52 0.09 6.71 -7.76
N ARG A 53 -0.04 8.00 -7.45
CA ARG A 53 -0.90 8.94 -8.19
C ARG A 53 -0.30 9.39 -9.53
N GLN A 54 1.03 9.41 -9.63
CA GLN A 54 1.73 9.75 -10.87
C GLN A 54 1.68 8.60 -11.88
N GLU A 55 1.84 7.37 -11.39
CA GLU A 55 1.97 6.18 -12.24
C GLU A 55 0.68 5.34 -12.31
N PHE A 56 -0.21 5.45 -11.34
CA PHE A 56 -1.42 4.64 -11.21
C PHE A 56 -2.61 5.50 -10.74
N ILE A 57 -3.53 4.98 -9.91
CA ILE A 57 -4.59 5.81 -9.30
C ILE A 57 -4.10 6.47 -8.00
N ASP A 58 -3.72 5.67 -7.02
CA ASP A 58 -3.36 6.09 -5.65
C ASP A 58 -2.73 4.89 -4.91
N LEU A 59 -2.30 5.09 -3.66
CA LEU A 59 -2.10 3.98 -2.74
C LEU A 59 -3.41 3.19 -2.58
N ALA A 60 -3.26 1.89 -2.44
CA ALA A 60 -4.40 0.99 -2.47
C ALA A 60 -5.28 1.09 -1.21
N SER A 61 -6.59 1.06 -1.45
CA SER A 61 -7.57 0.78 -0.43
C SER A 61 -7.68 -0.73 -0.19
N VAL A 62 -7.62 -1.18 1.06
CA VAL A 62 -7.86 -2.57 1.44
C VAL A 62 -9.21 -2.66 2.15
N ARG A 63 -10.26 -3.00 1.40
CA ARG A 63 -11.67 -2.89 1.79
C ARG A 63 -12.31 -4.22 2.14
N SER A 64 -11.57 -5.33 2.00
CA SER A 64 -12.04 -6.68 2.35
C SER A 64 -10.89 -7.60 2.75
N LYS A 65 -11.23 -8.74 3.38
CA LYS A 65 -10.27 -9.82 3.68
C LYS A 65 -9.61 -10.39 2.42
N SER A 66 -10.35 -10.46 1.31
CA SER A 66 -9.83 -10.94 0.03
C SER A 66 -8.75 -9.99 -0.51
N GLU A 67 -9.01 -8.68 -0.51
CA GLU A 67 -8.01 -7.67 -0.92
C GLU A 67 -6.78 -7.69 0.00
N ASN A 68 -6.97 -7.88 1.32
CA ASN A 68 -5.85 -8.02 2.25
C ASN A 68 -4.99 -9.25 1.96
N GLN A 69 -5.62 -10.37 1.63
CA GLN A 69 -4.90 -11.59 1.25
C GLN A 69 -4.14 -11.42 -0.06
N GLN A 70 -4.68 -10.64 -1.01
CA GLN A 70 -3.95 -10.29 -2.24
C GLN A 70 -2.66 -9.55 -1.90
N VAL A 71 -2.70 -8.54 -1.00
CA VAL A 71 -1.48 -7.84 -0.56
C VAL A 71 -0.46 -8.82 0.02
N LYS A 72 -0.89 -9.65 0.97
CA LYS A 72 -0.04 -10.66 1.63
C LYS A 72 0.67 -11.53 0.60
N ASN A 73 -0.09 -12.09 -0.35
CA ASN A 73 0.45 -12.99 -1.37
C ASN A 73 1.44 -12.28 -2.30
N GLN A 74 1.20 -11.00 -2.62
CA GLN A 74 2.14 -10.21 -3.42
C GLN A 74 3.41 -9.88 -2.65
N LEU A 75 3.31 -9.58 -1.35
CA LEU A 75 4.46 -9.32 -0.48
C LEU A 75 5.36 -10.54 -0.28
N GLN A 76 4.84 -11.77 -0.39
CA GLN A 76 5.67 -12.99 -0.35
C GLN A 76 6.74 -13.02 -1.46
N ASN A 77 6.48 -12.36 -2.58
CA ASN A 77 7.43 -12.24 -3.70
C ASN A 77 8.19 -10.89 -3.68
N SER A 78 7.91 -10.03 -2.70
CA SER A 78 8.62 -8.77 -2.50
C SER A 78 9.90 -9.01 -1.71
N LEU A 79 10.90 -8.16 -1.93
CA LEU A 79 12.09 -8.11 -1.07
C LEU A 79 11.75 -7.69 0.37
N TYR A 80 10.54 -7.16 0.59
CA TYR A 80 10.11 -6.57 1.85
C TYR A 80 8.73 -7.12 2.23
N HIS A 81 8.55 -7.39 3.52
CA HIS A 81 7.35 -8.07 4.04
C HIS A 81 6.26 -7.09 4.53
N GLU A 82 6.42 -5.81 4.23
CA GLU A 82 5.53 -4.75 4.65
C GLU A 82 5.29 -3.71 3.55
N ALA A 83 4.04 -3.28 3.39
CA ALA A 83 3.65 -2.30 2.36
C ALA A 83 2.78 -1.18 2.92
N TRP A 84 3.07 0.07 2.52
CA TRP A 84 2.15 1.18 2.71
C TRP A 84 0.84 0.92 1.98
N ILE A 85 -0.26 1.25 2.65
CA ILE A 85 -1.61 1.30 2.08
C ILE A 85 -2.17 2.72 2.19
N GLY A 86 -3.25 3.01 1.45
CA GLY A 86 -3.82 4.35 1.38
C GLY A 86 -4.54 4.83 2.65
N LEU A 87 -4.50 4.06 3.75
CA LEU A 87 -5.19 4.40 4.99
C LEU A 87 -4.33 5.35 5.83
N HIS A 88 -4.87 6.53 6.15
CA HIS A 88 -4.22 7.52 7.01
C HIS A 88 -5.19 8.10 8.03
N ARG A 89 -4.66 8.64 9.13
CA ARG A 89 -5.40 9.17 10.27
C ARG A 89 -5.78 10.64 10.01
N GLU A 90 -7.08 10.94 9.88
CA GLU A 90 -7.83 12.11 10.42
C GLU A 90 -9.21 12.32 9.72
N PRO A 91 -10.30 11.63 10.15
CA PRO A 91 -10.33 10.30 10.78
C PRO A 91 -9.74 9.23 9.84
N TRP A 92 -9.59 7.97 10.29
CA TRP A 92 -9.05 6.88 9.46
C TRP A 92 -9.78 6.79 8.10
N SER A 93 -9.15 7.29 7.05
CA SER A 93 -9.72 7.51 5.73
C SER A 93 -8.78 7.00 4.64
N TRP A 94 -9.35 6.62 3.51
CA TRP A 94 -8.61 6.13 2.36
C TRP A 94 -8.25 7.30 1.44
N SER A 95 -6.98 7.41 1.07
CA SER A 95 -6.46 8.48 0.22
C SER A 95 -7.09 8.54 -1.17
N ASP A 96 -7.56 7.40 -1.67
CA ASP A 96 -8.23 7.26 -2.95
C ASP A 96 -9.74 7.64 -2.89
N GLY A 97 -10.22 8.10 -1.72
CA GLY A 97 -11.60 8.47 -1.48
C GLY A 97 -12.55 7.29 -1.28
N SER A 98 -12.07 6.05 -1.28
CA SER A 98 -12.90 4.87 -1.06
C SER A 98 -13.55 4.88 0.33
N SER A 99 -14.80 4.42 0.42
CA SER A 99 -15.48 4.22 1.70
C SER A 99 -15.50 2.74 2.07
N SER A 100 -14.86 2.38 3.19
CA SER A 100 -14.98 1.04 3.77
C SER A 100 -14.70 1.07 5.28
N SER A 101 -15.48 0.31 6.05
CA SER A 101 -15.30 0.07 7.48
C SER A 101 -14.40 -1.13 7.79
N PHE A 102 -13.99 -1.91 6.78
CA PHE A 102 -13.12 -3.07 6.98
C PHE A 102 -11.78 -2.63 7.58
N ARG A 103 -11.37 -3.28 8.67
CA ARG A 103 -10.07 -3.06 9.33
C ARG A 103 -9.50 -4.41 9.71
N GLN A 104 -8.19 -4.56 9.54
CA GLN A 104 -7.46 -5.78 9.86
C GLN A 104 -6.25 -5.44 10.75
N TRP A 105 -6.46 -4.60 11.75
CA TRP A 105 -5.42 -4.20 12.69
C TRP A 105 -4.85 -5.41 13.41
N ARG A 106 -3.53 -5.40 13.64
CA ARG A 106 -2.87 -6.31 14.56
C ARG A 106 -3.43 -6.07 15.98
N SER A 107 -3.36 -7.09 16.83
CA SER A 107 -3.68 -6.90 18.25
C SER A 107 -2.88 -5.73 18.82
N ASN A 108 -3.55 -4.87 19.60
CA ASN A 108 -3.05 -3.61 20.14
C ASN A 108 -2.83 -2.46 19.14
N GLU A 109 -3.18 -2.63 17.86
CA GLU A 109 -3.15 -1.55 16.87
C GLU A 109 -4.55 -1.00 16.55
N PRO A 110 -4.66 0.24 16.06
CA PRO A 110 -3.58 1.23 15.95
C PRO A 110 -3.27 1.88 17.30
N ASN A 111 -2.00 1.88 17.71
CA ASN A 111 -1.61 2.34 19.05
C ASN A 111 -1.24 3.83 19.10
N ASN A 112 -1.06 4.49 17.95
CA ASN A 112 -0.68 5.89 17.86
C ASN A 112 0.59 6.25 18.66
N GLU A 113 1.64 5.43 18.60
CA GLU A 113 2.83 5.60 19.43
C GLU A 113 3.37 7.03 19.34
N ASN A 114 3.65 7.66 20.49
CA ASN A 114 4.11 9.05 20.61
C ASN A 114 3.21 10.09 19.92
N ASN A 115 1.94 9.76 19.68
CA ASN A 115 1.01 10.57 18.88
C ASN A 115 1.52 10.88 17.47
N ALA A 116 2.34 10.00 16.90
CA ALA A 116 3.03 10.25 15.63
C ALA A 116 2.69 9.22 14.53
N GLN A 117 1.94 8.16 14.85
CA GLN A 117 1.63 7.08 13.91
C GLN A 117 0.28 7.34 13.21
N GLN A 118 0.38 7.96 12.05
CA GLN A 118 -0.78 8.45 11.29
C GLN A 118 -0.99 7.71 9.97
N CYS A 119 -0.13 6.75 9.61
CA CYS A 119 -0.19 6.05 8.32
C CYS A 119 -0.19 4.54 8.52
N ALA A 120 -1.04 3.81 7.80
CA ALA A 120 -1.13 2.36 7.95
C ALA A 120 -0.27 1.60 6.94
N ALA A 121 0.28 0.47 7.37
CA ALA A 121 0.94 -0.50 6.51
C ALA A 121 0.37 -1.90 6.74
N VAL A 122 0.41 -2.74 5.71
CA VAL A 122 0.19 -4.19 5.84
C VAL A 122 1.50 -4.84 6.23
N GLN A 123 1.50 -5.63 7.30
CA GLN A 123 2.59 -6.50 7.75
C GLN A 123 2.06 -7.94 7.77
N GLY A 124 2.45 -8.75 6.79
CA GLY A 124 1.85 -10.09 6.60
C GLY A 124 0.36 -9.99 6.24
N ASP A 125 -0.53 -10.45 7.13
CA ASP A 125 -1.99 -10.35 6.97
C ASP A 125 -2.68 -9.42 7.96
N VAL A 126 -1.91 -8.66 8.74
CA VAL A 126 -2.40 -7.67 9.70
C VAL A 126 -1.89 -6.28 9.35
N TRP A 127 -2.52 -5.26 9.93
CA TRP A 127 -2.16 -3.86 9.73
C TRP A 127 -1.53 -3.28 10.98
N VAL A 128 -0.60 -2.37 10.77
CA VAL A 128 0.09 -1.58 11.81
C VAL A 128 0.00 -0.10 11.42
N ASP A 129 -0.02 0.81 12.40
CA ASP A 129 0.22 2.22 12.13
C ASP A 129 1.69 2.58 12.38
N TRP A 130 2.19 3.45 11.51
CA TRP A 130 3.56 3.92 11.50
C TRP A 130 3.56 5.43 11.36
N ASN A 131 4.66 6.06 11.80
CA ASN A 131 4.88 7.46 11.50
C ASN A 131 5.03 7.60 9.99
N CYS A 132 4.23 8.47 9.36
CA CYS A 132 4.19 8.66 7.91
C CYS A 132 5.56 9.04 7.32
N ASN A 133 6.42 9.63 8.15
CA ASN A 133 7.77 10.07 7.80
C ASN A 133 8.83 9.00 8.06
N ILE A 134 8.49 7.76 8.42
CA ILE A 134 9.50 6.70 8.34
C ILE A 134 9.82 6.45 6.86
N CYS A 135 11.08 6.67 6.50
CA CYS A 135 11.69 6.04 5.34
C CYS A 135 12.84 5.23 5.91
N PRO A 136 12.85 3.93 5.67
CA PRO A 136 13.96 3.11 6.08
C PRO A 136 15.05 3.28 5.03
N LEU A 137 16.20 3.79 5.50
CA LEU A 137 17.35 4.31 4.76
C LEU A 137 17.24 5.82 4.44
N ASP A 138 17.70 6.64 5.39
CA ASP A 138 18.88 7.50 5.13
C ASP A 138 20.11 6.79 5.74
#